data_AF-A0A6N0NWR3-F1
#
_entry.id   AF-A0A6N0NWR3-F1
#
_cell.length_a   1.000
_cell.length_b   1.000
_cell.length_c   1.000
_cell.angle_alpha   90.00
_cell.angle_beta   90.00
_cell.angle_gamma   90.00
#
_symmetry.space_group_name_H-M   'P 1'
#
loop_
_entity.id
_entity.type
_entity.pdbx_description
1 polymer ?
#
loop_
_entity_poly.entity_id
_entity_poly.type
_entity_poly.pdbx_seq_one_letter_code
_entity_poly.pdbx_strand_id
1 'polypeptide(L)'
;MESFINCLGKIVDLSRTSDLQWSFKLRETILLTGTVELNPGMVTELIIRFRNPEGMGTIRVAQGRILEVSYEGILALVLRPKLRECSQIIAASNRKGTYS
;
A
#
# COMPACT_ATOMS: atom_id res chain seq x y z
N MET A 1 0.69 4.64 -8.29
CA MET A 1 0.63 3.50 -7.34
C MET A 1 1.92 2.69 -7.33
N GLU A 2 2.53 2.44 -8.48
CA GLU A 2 3.73 1.62 -8.62
C GLU A 2 4.88 2.03 -7.68
N SER A 3 5.15 3.33 -7.54
CA SER A 3 6.21 3.83 -6.64
C SER A 3 5.98 3.45 -5.17
N PHE A 4 4.72 3.43 -4.72
CA PHE A 4 4.38 2.99 -3.36
C PHE A 4 4.67 1.50 -3.18
N ILE A 5 4.21 0.66 -4.12
CA ILE A 5 4.41 -0.79 -4.06
C ILE A 5 5.92 -1.13 -4.14
N ASN A 6 6.67 -0.41 -4.97
CA ASN A 6 8.12 -0.58 -5.09
C ASN A 6 8.88 -0.15 -3.82
N CYS A 7 8.33 0.79 -3.06
CA CYS A 7 8.89 1.15 -1.75
C CYS A 7 8.69 0.04 -0.72
N LEU A 8 7.58 -0.71 -0.78
CA LEU A 8 7.33 -1.84 0.14
C LEU A 8 8.30 -3.00 -0.07
N GLY A 9 8.82 -3.18 -1.28
CA GLY A 9 9.82 -4.19 -1.60
C GLY A 9 10.08 -4.32 -3.09
N LYS A 10 10.97 -5.24 -3.46
CA LYS A 10 11.30 -5.46 -4.86
C LYS A 10 10.11 -6.07 -5.61
N ILE A 11 9.54 -5.34 -6.56
CA ILE A 11 8.46 -5.83 -7.41
C ILE A 11 8.96 -6.99 -8.28
N VAL A 12 8.23 -8.10 -8.21
CA VAL A 12 8.35 -9.24 -9.14
C VAL A 12 7.27 -9.15 -10.21
N ASP A 13 6.07 -8.77 -9.79
CA ASP A 13 4.88 -8.71 -10.62
C ASP A 13 3.97 -7.61 -10.09
N LEU A 14 3.42 -6.79 -10.99
CA LEU A 14 2.46 -5.75 -10.69
C LEU A 14 1.47 -5.68 -11.84
N SER A 15 0.20 -5.90 -11.53
CA SER A 15 -0.89 -5.81 -12.50
C SER A 15 -2.00 -4.95 -11.94
N ARG A 16 -2.50 -4.04 -12.78
CA ARG A 16 -3.70 -3.27 -12.46
C ARG A 16 -4.91 -4.14 -12.76
N THR A 17 -5.66 -4.52 -11.72
CA THR A 17 -6.85 -5.38 -11.85
C THR A 17 -8.12 -4.55 -12.10
N SER A 18 -8.15 -3.30 -11.66
CA SER A 18 -9.19 -2.33 -11.99
C SER A 18 -8.65 -0.90 -11.89
N ASP A 19 -9.49 0.10 -12.14
CA ASP A 19 -9.08 1.50 -12.03
C ASP A 19 -8.55 1.88 -10.64
N LEU A 20 -9.00 1.17 -9.60
CA LEU A 20 -8.69 1.47 -8.21
C LEU A 20 -8.04 0.28 -7.48
N GLN A 21 -7.66 -0.78 -8.20
CA GLN A 21 -7.08 -1.96 -7.60
C GLN A 21 -5.89 -2.49 -8.39
N TRP A 22 -4.87 -2.92 -7.64
CA TRP A 22 -3.68 -3.55 -8.17
C TRP A 22 -3.41 -4.85 -7.43
N SER A 23 -2.99 -5.87 -8.16
CA SER A 23 -2.41 -7.08 -7.61
C SER A 23 -0.89 -7.01 -7.75
N PHE A 24 -0.17 -7.45 -6.72
CA PHE A 24 1.28 -7.38 -6.70
C PHE A 24 1.91 -8.64 -6.13
N LYS A 25 3.16 -8.88 -6.53
CA LYS A 25 4.07 -9.82 -5.89
C LYS A 25 5.39 -9.11 -5.57
N LEU A 26 5.82 -9.18 -4.33
CA LEU A 26 7.07 -8.59 -3.85
C LEU A 26 8.04 -9.69 -3.42
N ARG A 27 9.31 -9.55 -3.80
CA ARG A 27 10.38 -10.41 -3.31
C ARG A 27 11.14 -9.69 -2.20
N GLU A 28 11.00 -10.24 -1.01
CA GLU A 28 11.80 -9.90 0.17
C GLU A 28 12.52 -11.18 0.64
N THR A 29 12.58 -11.44 1.96
CA THR A 29 13.00 -12.74 2.51
C THR A 29 12.09 -13.88 2.05
N ILE A 30 10.79 -13.58 1.85
CA ILE A 30 9.79 -14.48 1.29
C ILE A 30 9.05 -13.78 0.15
N LEU A 31 8.40 -14.56 -0.72
CA LEU A 31 7.55 -14.03 -1.77
C LEU A 31 6.22 -13.59 -1.14
N LEU A 32 5.98 -12.29 -1.11
CA LEU A 32 4.72 -11.71 -0.66
C LEU A 32 3.79 -11.56 -1.85
N THR A 33 2.54 -11.94 -1.66
CA THR A 33 1.49 -11.75 -2.67
C THR A 33 0.33 -11.00 -2.05
N GLY A 34 -0.22 -10.04 -2.77
CA GLY A 34 -1.29 -9.23 -2.24
C GLY A 34 -1.99 -8.36 -3.26
N THR A 35 -2.97 -7.64 -2.77
CA THR A 35 -3.67 -6.60 -3.52
C THR A 35 -3.64 -5.29 -2.75
N VAL A 36 -3.65 -4.18 -3.48
CA VAL A 36 -3.93 -2.86 -2.92
C VAL A 36 -5.15 -2.29 -3.61
N GLU A 37 -6.05 -1.73 -2.81
CA GLU A 37 -7.29 -1.10 -3.22
C GLU A 37 -7.26 0.35 -2.75
N LEU A 38 -7.60 1.27 -3.65
CA LEU A 38 -7.63 2.71 -3.42
C LEU A 38 -9.08 3.18 -3.37
N ASN A 39 -9.51 3.68 -2.22
CA ASN A 39 -10.83 4.25 -2.02
C ASN A 39 -10.71 5.77 -1.95
N PRO A 40 -10.91 6.50 -3.06
CA PRO A 40 -10.87 7.95 -3.07
C PRO A 40 -12.12 8.54 -2.39
N GLY A 41 -11.92 9.59 -1.61
CA GLY A 41 -12.97 10.31 -0.89
C GLY A 41 -12.39 11.54 -0.20
N MET A 42 -13.15 12.19 0.69
CA MET A 42 -12.63 13.27 1.54
C MET A 42 -11.39 12.83 2.34
N VAL A 43 -11.43 11.58 2.81
CA VAL A 43 -10.28 10.82 3.26
C VAL A 43 -10.04 9.75 2.20
N THR A 44 -8.84 9.75 1.61
CA THR A 44 -8.41 8.66 0.75
C THR A 44 -7.92 7.52 1.62
N GLU A 45 -8.45 6.32 1.40
CA GLU A 45 -8.08 5.11 2.12
C GLU A 45 -7.43 4.12 1.14
N LEU A 46 -6.27 3.56 1.54
CA LEU A 46 -5.68 2.42 0.85
C LEU A 46 -5.80 1.21 1.76
N ILE A 47 -6.35 0.13 1.20
CA ILE A 47 -6.43 -1.17 1.87
C ILE A 47 -5.50 -2.12 1.15
N ILE A 48 -4.59 -2.73 1.90
CA ILE A 48 -3.55 -3.62 1.38
C ILE A 48 -3.79 -5.00 1.99
N ARG A 49 -4.07 -6.00 1.17
CA ARG A 49 -4.35 -7.36 1.62
C ARG A 49 -3.25 -8.29 1.14
N PHE A 50 -2.50 -8.87 2.06
CA PHE A 50 -1.53 -9.92 1.79
C PHE A 50 -2.21 -11.27 1.96
N ARG A 51 -1.98 -12.19 1.02
CA ARG A 51 -2.56 -13.56 1.03
C ARG A 51 -1.57 -14.61 1.50
N ASN A 52 -0.26 -14.37 1.30
CA ASN A 52 0.76 -15.31 1.73
C ASN A 52 2.05 -14.54 2.12
N PRO A 53 2.39 -14.49 3.41
CA PRO A 53 1.53 -14.82 4.54
C PRO A 53 0.35 -13.83 4.65
N GLU A 54 -0.71 -14.23 5.34
CA GLU A 54 -1.90 -13.39 5.49
C GLU A 54 -1.63 -12.15 6.35
N GLY A 55 -2.23 -11.03 5.95
CA GLY A 55 -2.24 -9.79 6.71
C GLY A 55 -2.94 -8.66 5.97
N MET A 56 -3.28 -7.61 6.70
CA MET A 56 -4.01 -6.47 6.19
C MET A 56 -3.36 -5.18 6.68
N GLY A 57 -3.11 -4.24 5.78
CA GLY A 57 -2.64 -2.89 6.08
C GLY A 57 -3.65 -1.85 5.63
N THR A 58 -3.76 -0.77 6.38
CA THR A 58 -4.60 0.37 6.03
C THR A 58 -3.78 1.66 6.11
N ILE A 59 -3.93 2.52 5.11
CA ILE A 59 -3.35 3.87 5.09
C ILE A 59 -4.48 4.87 4.83
N ARG A 60 -4.63 5.86 5.70
CA ARG A 60 -5.60 6.94 5.54
C ARG A 60 -4.90 8.27 5.36
N VAL A 61 -5.29 9.00 4.32
CA VAL A 61 -4.67 10.28 3.94
C VAL A 61 -5.76 11.30 3.64
N ALA A 62 -5.57 12.53 4.12
CA ALA A 62 -6.39 13.67 3.72
C ALA A 62 -5.50 14.90 3.50
N GLN A 63 -5.71 15.60 2.38
CA GLN A 63 -4.99 16.84 2.02
C GLN A 63 -3.46 16.70 2.10
N GLY A 64 -2.95 15.54 1.68
CA GLY A 64 -1.53 15.19 1.74
C GLY A 64 -0.96 15.07 3.15
N ARG A 65 -1.79 14.78 4.15
CA ARG A 65 -1.37 14.38 5.50
C ARG A 65 -1.81 12.95 5.76
N ILE A 66 -0.93 12.18 6.38
CA ILE A 66 -1.23 10.82 6.84
C ILE A 66 -2.00 10.92 8.15
N LEU A 67 -3.22 10.39 8.16
CA LEU A 67 -4.07 10.32 9.35
C LEU A 67 -3.81 9.03 10.11
N GLU A 68 -3.66 7.92 9.40
CA GLU A 68 -3.51 6.59 9.99
C GLU A 68 -2.62 5.71 9.10
N VAL A 69 -1.79 4.89 9.75
CA VAL A 69 -1.14 3.74 9.13
C VAL A 69 -1.20 2.59 10.12
N SER A 70 -1.86 1.51 9.72
CA SER A 70 -2.03 0.30 10.52
C SER A 70 -1.70 -0.94 9.69
N TYR A 71 -1.31 -2.00 10.38
CA TYR A 71 -1.17 -3.33 9.78
C TYR A 71 -1.35 -4.43 10.82
N GLU A 72 -2.04 -5.49 10.43
CA GLU A 72 -2.31 -6.68 11.22
C GLU A 72 -1.92 -7.92 10.42
N GLY A 73 -1.20 -8.85 11.05
CA GLY A 73 -0.68 -10.05 10.39
C GLY A 73 0.66 -10.48 10.95
N ILE A 74 1.14 -11.66 10.51
CA ILE A 74 2.37 -12.27 11.05
C ILE A 74 3.63 -11.41 10.82
N LEU A 75 3.61 -10.56 9.79
CA LEU A 75 4.71 -9.67 9.44
C LEU A 75 4.58 -8.26 10.03
N ALA A 76 3.76 -8.07 11.07
CA ALA A 76 3.46 -6.74 11.59
C ALA A 76 4.69 -5.94 12.04
N LEU A 77 5.70 -6.62 12.60
CA LEU A 77 6.95 -5.98 13.01
C LEU A 77 7.76 -5.44 11.83
N VAL A 78 7.61 -6.03 10.64
CA VAL A 78 8.34 -5.65 9.42
C VAL A 78 7.52 -4.68 8.57
N LEU A 79 6.23 -4.97 8.39
CA LEU A 79 5.38 -4.22 7.46
C LEU A 79 4.81 -2.93 8.06
N ARG A 80 4.53 -2.84 9.38
CA ARG A 80 4.04 -1.57 9.96
C ARG A 80 5.02 -0.40 9.74
N PRO A 81 6.32 -0.53 10.06
CA PRO A 81 7.29 0.55 9.82
C PRO A 81 7.39 0.89 8.34
N LYS A 82 7.45 -0.12 7.48
CA LYS A 82 7.63 0.06 6.03
C LYS A 82 6.42 0.72 5.36
N LEU A 83 5.21 0.32 5.76
CA LEU A 83 3.97 1.00 5.33
C LEU A 83 3.96 2.46 5.77
N ARG A 84 4.43 2.76 6.99
CA ARG A 84 4.50 4.13 7.49
C ARG A 84 5.48 4.97 6.68
N GLU A 85 6.66 4.45 6.38
CA GLU A 85 7.64 5.10 5.51
C GLU A 85 7.07 5.36 4.11
N CYS A 86 6.56 4.31 3.45
CA CYS A 86 6.07 4.40 2.08
C CYS A 86 4.78 5.20 1.94
N SER A 87 3.99 5.36 3.02
CA SER A 87 2.76 6.17 3.01
C SER A 87 3.00 7.64 2.65
N GLN A 88 4.22 8.15 2.80
CA GLN A 88 4.58 9.51 2.37
C GLN A 88 4.40 9.72 0.87
N ILE A 89 4.63 8.67 0.07
CA ILE A 89 4.41 8.69 -1.39
C ILE A 89 2.93 8.92 -1.68
N ILE A 90 2.06 8.23 -0.95
CA ILE A 90 0.60 8.35 -1.09
C ILE A 90 0.13 9.75 -0.68
N ALA A 91 0.66 10.29 0.41
CA ALA A 91 0.36 11.67 0.83
C ALA A 91 0.77 12.70 -0.23
N ALA A 92 1.95 12.55 -0.83
CA ALA A 92 2.39 13.44 -1.90
C ALA A 92 1.47 13.35 -3.14
N SER A 93 1.06 12.14 -3.52
CA SER A 93 0.10 11.87 -4.60
C SER A 93 -1.29 12.44 -4.33
N ASN A 94 -1.82 12.26 -3.11
CA ASN A 94 -3.12 12.80 -2.70
C ASN A 94 -3.18 14.33 -2.82
N ARG A 95 -2.10 15.02 -2.42
CA ARG A 95 -1.99 16.48 -2.57
C ARG A 95 -2.08 16.93 -4.03
N LYS A 96 -1.58 16.12 -4.97
CA LYS A 96 -1.58 16.41 -6.41
C LYS A 96 -2.82 15.88 -7.14
N GLY A 97 -3.64 15.06 -6.48
CA GLY A 97 -4.77 14.36 -7.11
C GLY A 97 -4.36 13.29 -8.13
N THR A 98 -3.12 12.79 -8.06
CA THR A 98 -2.59 11.83 -9.06
C THR A 98 -2.08 10.55 -8.41
N TYR A 99 -2.75 9.43 -8.72
CA TYR A 99 -2.39 8.08 -8.25
C TYR A 99 -1.93 7.17 -9.39
N SER A 100 -1.23 7.74 -10.37
CA SER A 100 -0.56 6.99 -11.45
C SER A 100 0.53 6.09 -10.89
#